data_AF-A0A7S2X0Y5-F1
#
_entry.id   AF-A0A7S2X0Y5-F1
#
_cell.length_a   1.000
_cell.length_b   1.000
_cell.length_c   1.000
_cell.angle_alpha   90.00
_cell.angle_beta   90.00
_cell.angle_gamma   90.00
#
_symmetry.space_group_name_H-M   'P 1'
#
loop_
_entity.id
_entity.type
_entity.pdbx_description
1 polymer ?
#
loop_
_entity_poly.entity_id
_entity_poly.type
_entity_poly.pdbx_seq_one_letter_code
_entity_poly.pdbx_strand_id
1 'polypeptide(L)'
;RKSIHTFREKFKSFVSEIEKMDALFEASFTSAESSKIYTRCGKTMRYLKIINSRPPRLYNPLTEDIYIMPLGGTVKQYKALACPLCNFELSLYSLGHKNFPLCPN
;
A
#
# COMPACT_ATOMS: atom_id res chain seq x y z
N ARG A 1 -9.87 -26.11 -30.13
CA ARG A 1 -10.97 -25.25 -29.61
C ARG A 1 -10.81 -24.87 -28.13
N LYS A 2 -10.44 -25.79 -27.21
CA LYS A 2 -10.17 -25.44 -25.79
C LYS A 2 -9.05 -24.38 -25.60
N SER A 3 -7.99 -24.44 -26.40
CA SER A 3 -6.85 -23.51 -26.32
C SER A 3 -7.22 -22.03 -26.50
N ILE A 4 -8.09 -21.73 -27.46
CA ILE A 4 -8.60 -20.35 -27.70
C ILE A 4 -9.42 -19.85 -26.51
N HIS A 5 -10.26 -20.70 -25.93
CA HIS A 5 -11.04 -20.33 -24.74
C HIS A 5 -10.14 -20.05 -23.54
N THR A 6 -9.15 -20.92 -23.28
CA THR A 6 -8.17 -20.72 -22.21
C THR A 6 -7.36 -19.44 -22.42
N PHE A 7 -6.93 -19.15 -23.66
CA PHE A 7 -6.20 -17.92 -23.96
C PHE A 7 -7.06 -16.68 -23.71
N ARG A 8 -8.31 -16.69 -24.17
CA ARG A 8 -9.25 -15.59 -23.95
C ARG A 8 -9.49 -15.31 -22.47
N GLU A 9 -9.70 -16.34 -21.66
CA GLU A 9 -9.92 -16.16 -20.21
C GLU A 9 -8.66 -15.67 -19.49
N LYS A 10 -7.48 -16.18 -19.86
CA LYS A 10 -6.20 -15.65 -19.36
C LYS A 10 -6.00 -14.19 -19.73
N PHE A 11 -6.29 -13.82 -20.98
CA PHE A 11 -6.14 -12.44 -21.46
C PHE A 11 -7.08 -11.48 -20.74
N LYS A 12 -8.35 -11.86 -20.55
CA LYS A 12 -9.30 -11.06 -19.75
C LYS A 12 -8.80 -10.85 -18.31
N SER A 13 -8.34 -11.93 -17.67
CA SER A 13 -7.83 -11.88 -16.29
C SER A 13 -6.59 -10.99 -16.18
N PHE A 14 -5.72 -11.04 -17.18
CA PHE A 14 -4.57 -10.15 -17.27
C PHE A 14 -5.00 -8.68 -17.40
N VAL A 15 -5.93 -8.37 -18.32
CA VAL A 15 -6.42 -7.00 -18.53
C VAL A 15 -7.11 -6.45 -17.28
N SER A 16 -7.86 -7.27 -16.53
CA SER A 16 -8.51 -6.81 -15.29
C SER A 16 -7.54 -6.49 -14.15
N GLU A 17 -6.33 -7.03 -14.19
CA GLU A 17 -5.35 -6.94 -13.09
C GLU A 17 -4.12 -6.11 -13.47
N ILE A 18 -4.07 -5.57 -14.69
CA ILE A 18 -2.89 -4.85 -15.21
C ILE A 18 -2.54 -3.62 -14.37
N GLU A 19 -3.54 -2.89 -13.87
CA GLU A 19 -3.33 -1.72 -13.00
C GLU A 19 -2.67 -2.10 -11.66
N LYS A 20 -3.01 -3.28 -11.12
CA LYS A 20 -2.36 -3.79 -9.90
C LYS A 20 -0.91 -4.18 -10.19
N MET A 21 -0.66 -4.80 -11.34
CA MET A 21 0.68 -5.14 -11.80
C MET A 21 1.55 -3.87 -11.96
N ASP A 22 1.01 -2.82 -12.56
CA ASP A 22 1.70 -1.52 -12.70
C ASP A 22 2.00 -0.89 -11.33
N ALA A 23 1.04 -0.91 -10.40
CA ALA A 23 1.25 -0.39 -9.05
C ALA A 23 2.36 -1.15 -8.28
N LEU A 24 2.42 -2.48 -8.44
CA LEU A 24 3.45 -3.34 -7.86
C LEU A 24 4.82 -3.10 -8.49
N PHE A 25 4.87 -2.92 -9.81
CA PHE A 25 6.12 -2.59 -10.50
C PHE A 25 6.63 -1.22 -10.09
N GLU A 26 5.78 -0.21 -10.01
CA GLU A 26 6.16 1.11 -9.54
C GLU A 26 6.68 1.04 -8.10
N ALA A 27 6.06 0.23 -7.23
CA ALA A 27 6.54 0.00 -5.87
C ALA A 27 7.87 -0.75 -5.77
N SER A 28 8.14 -1.67 -6.70
CA SER A 28 9.35 -2.49 -6.70
C SER A 28 10.55 -1.80 -7.36
N PHE A 29 10.28 -0.92 -8.34
CA PHE A 29 11.30 -0.22 -9.13
C PHE A 29 11.45 1.27 -8.78
N THR A 30 10.78 1.79 -7.74
CA THR A 30 11.14 3.10 -7.20
C THR A 30 12.60 3.11 -6.79
N SER A 31 13.38 4.09 -7.30
CA SER A 31 14.81 4.26 -7.01
C SER A 31 15.10 4.05 -5.52
N ALA A 32 16.15 3.25 -5.26
CA ALA A 32 16.53 2.66 -3.97
C ALA A 32 16.68 3.65 -2.80
N GLU A 33 16.66 4.96 -3.08
CA GLU A 33 16.85 6.02 -2.09
C GLU A 33 15.57 6.44 -1.33
N SER A 34 14.37 6.01 -1.76
CA SER A 34 13.12 6.66 -1.31
C SER A 34 12.23 5.89 -0.32
N SER A 35 12.46 4.58 -0.10
CA SER A 35 11.53 3.75 0.69
C SER A 35 11.85 3.74 2.19
N LYS A 36 11.44 4.81 2.89
CA LYS A 36 11.58 4.89 4.35
C LYS A 36 10.64 3.88 5.03
N ILE A 37 11.18 3.13 5.99
CA ILE A 37 10.39 2.33 6.95
C ILE A 37 9.39 3.25 7.67
N TYR A 38 8.13 2.84 7.74
CA TYR A 38 7.04 3.73 8.14
C TYR A 38 6.23 3.25 9.34
N THR A 39 5.33 2.28 9.16
CA THR A 39 4.49 1.69 10.22
C THR A 39 4.47 0.18 10.12
N ARG A 40 4.20 -0.52 11.21
CA ARG A 40 4.11 -1.98 11.23
C ARG A 40 2.79 -2.52 10.67
N CYS A 41 2.90 -3.48 9.77
CA CYS A 41 1.77 -4.25 9.26
C CYS A 41 1.21 -5.16 10.37
N GLY A 42 -0.11 -5.16 10.55
CA GLY A 42 -0.76 -6.03 11.53
C GLY A 42 -0.81 -7.51 11.11
N LYS A 43 -0.71 -7.81 9.81
CA LYS A 43 -0.72 -9.18 9.27
C LYS A 43 0.64 -9.87 9.42
N THR A 44 1.73 -9.16 9.10
CA THR A 44 3.08 -9.74 9.01
C THR A 44 4.01 -9.31 10.13
N MET A 45 3.60 -8.31 10.93
CA MET A 45 4.44 -7.65 11.94
C MET A 45 5.74 -7.03 11.38
N ARG A 46 5.85 -6.90 10.05
CA ARG A 46 6.96 -6.23 9.37
C ARG A 46 6.64 -4.77 9.13
N TYR A 47 7.70 -3.96 9.04
CA TYR A 47 7.55 -2.56 8.68
C TYR A 47 7.14 -2.41 7.22
N LEU A 48 6.11 -1.60 7.00
CA LEU A 48 5.68 -1.10 5.70
C LEU A 48 6.65 -0.03 5.23
N LYS A 49 6.82 0.06 3.91
CA LYS A 49 7.59 1.09 3.23
C LYS A 49 6.65 2.17 2.71
N ILE A 50 6.98 3.45 2.95
CA ILE A 50 6.23 4.54 2.30
C ILE A 50 6.78 4.80 0.91
N ILE A 51 5.88 4.92 -0.06
CA ILE A 51 6.18 5.35 -1.42
C ILE A 51 5.51 6.71 -1.63
N ASN A 52 6.34 7.72 -1.83
CA ASN A 52 5.92 9.11 -2.00
C ASN A 52 5.49 9.37 -3.46
N SER A 53 4.41 8.72 -3.90
CA SER A 53 3.72 9.03 -5.15
C SER A 53 2.48 9.90 -4.87
N ARG A 54 1.68 10.22 -5.90
CA ARG A 54 0.40 10.93 -5.77
C ARG A 54 -0.72 10.01 -6.28
N PRO A 55 -1.50 9.33 -5.42
CA PRO A 55 -1.50 9.39 -3.94
C PRO A 55 -0.34 8.63 -3.28
N PRO A 56 0.10 9.04 -2.07
CA PRO A 56 1.09 8.29 -1.31
C PRO A 56 0.54 6.91 -0.93
N ARG A 57 1.42 5.92 -0.83
CA ARG A 57 1.01 4.53 -0.53
C ARG A 57 2.01 3.85 0.40
N LEU A 58 1.50 2.94 1.22
CA LEU A 58 2.32 2.04 2.04
C LEU A 58 2.39 0.68 1.37
N TYR A 59 3.59 0.11 1.28
CA TYR A 59 3.87 -1.16 0.63
C TYR A 59 4.40 -2.17 1.64
N ASN A 60 3.82 -3.37 1.64
CA ASN A 60 4.33 -4.50 2.40
C ASN A 60 5.22 -5.38 1.53
N PRO A 61 6.54 -5.42 1.75
CA PRO A 61 7.44 -6.22 0.92
C PRO A 61 7.27 -7.73 1.08
N LEU A 62 6.55 -8.21 2.10
CA LEU A 62 6.36 -9.65 2.33
C LEU A 62 5.10 -10.20 1.65
N THR A 63 3.99 -9.45 1.68
CA THR A 63 2.72 -9.87 1.06
C THR A 63 2.45 -9.20 -0.26
N GLU A 64 3.30 -8.23 -0.65
CA GLU A 64 3.11 -7.37 -1.81
C GLU A 64 1.81 -6.54 -1.76
N ASP A 65 1.21 -6.38 -0.58
CA ASP A 65 0.02 -5.53 -0.41
C ASP A 65 0.37 -4.05 -0.52
N ILE A 66 -0.53 -3.29 -1.17
CA ILE A 66 -0.48 -1.83 -1.27
C ILE A 66 -1.65 -1.21 -0.50
N TYR A 67 -1.36 -0.25 0.36
CA TYR A 67 -2.33 0.50 1.15
C TYR A 67 -2.29 1.97 0.71
N ILE A 68 -3.35 2.44 0.04
CA ILE A 68 -3.42 3.81 -0.50
C ILE A 68 -3.70 4.79 0.65
N MET A 69 -2.87 5.82 0.80
CA MET A 69 -3.07 6.86 1.80
C MET A 69 -3.93 8.02 1.25
N PRO A 70 -4.69 8.73 2.10
CA PRO A 70 -5.51 9.85 1.66
C PRO A 70 -4.69 10.99 1.04
N LEU A 71 -5.24 11.65 0.01
CA LEU A 71 -4.64 12.81 -0.65
C LEU A 71 -4.73 14.08 0.19
N GLY A 72 -3.90 15.08 -0.13
CA GLY A 72 -4.05 16.45 0.39
C GLY A 72 -3.57 16.68 1.83
N GLY A 73 -3.09 15.65 2.53
CA GLY A 73 -2.57 15.76 3.89
C GLY A 73 -1.16 15.21 4.03
N THR A 74 -0.63 15.31 5.26
CA THR A 74 0.65 14.68 5.63
C THR A 74 0.40 13.49 6.53
N VAL A 75 1.13 12.40 6.31
CA VAL A 75 1.06 11.20 7.14
C VAL A 75 2.32 11.15 7.98
N LYS A 76 2.21 10.91 9.30
CA LYS A 76 3.35 10.60 10.20
C LYS A 76 3.10 9.32 11.01
N GLN A 77 4.14 8.69 11.56
CA GLN A 77 3.99 7.58 12.50
C GLN A 77 3.30 8.06 13.78
N TYR A 78 2.31 7.30 14.31
CA TYR A 78 1.55 7.72 15.49
C TYR A 78 1.81 6.85 16.71
N LYS A 79 2.78 7.28 17.53
CA LYS A 79 3.00 6.79 18.91
C LYS A 79 3.12 5.26 19.06
N ALA A 80 3.47 4.55 17.99
CA ALA A 80 3.49 3.07 17.97
C ALA A 80 2.20 2.41 18.49
N LEU A 81 1.06 3.09 18.37
CA LEU A 81 -0.23 2.54 18.77
C LEU A 81 -0.74 1.57 17.70
N ALA A 82 -1.31 0.44 18.12
CA ALA A 82 -1.90 -0.54 17.21
C ALA A 82 -3.42 -0.34 17.08
N CYS A 83 -3.96 -0.59 15.89
CA CYS A 83 -5.40 -0.65 15.63
C CYS A 83 -5.99 -1.85 16.38
N PRO A 84 -7.06 -1.67 17.19
CA PRO A 84 -7.64 -2.76 17.96
C PRO A 84 -8.34 -3.84 17.11
N LEU A 85 -8.64 -3.55 15.83
CA LEU A 85 -9.36 -4.47 14.94
C LEU A 85 -8.43 -5.36 14.10
N CYS A 86 -7.27 -4.84 13.69
CA CYS A 86 -6.39 -5.50 12.73
C CYS A 86 -4.90 -5.46 13.12
N ASN A 87 -4.57 -4.89 14.28
CA ASN A 87 -3.21 -4.81 14.84
C ASN A 87 -2.18 -4.03 14.00
N PHE A 88 -2.62 -3.27 12.98
CA PHE A 88 -1.74 -2.37 12.25
C PHE A 88 -1.30 -1.21 13.13
N GLU A 89 -0.03 -0.83 13.03
CA GLU A 89 0.44 0.39 13.67
C GLU A 89 -0.19 1.61 13.00
N LEU A 90 -0.80 2.46 13.84
CA LEU A 90 -1.54 3.63 13.41
C LEU A 90 -0.59 4.71 12.88
N SER A 91 -1.09 5.41 11.87
CA SER A 91 -0.48 6.62 11.34
C SER A 91 -1.27 7.84 11.82
N LEU A 92 -0.65 9.02 11.89
CA LEU A 92 -1.31 10.28 12.14
C LEU A 92 -1.46 10.99 10.80
N TYR A 93 -2.70 11.18 10.35
CA TYR A 93 -2.97 11.98 9.18
C TYR A 93 -3.34 13.39 9.60
N SER A 94 -2.69 14.38 8.99
CA SER A 94 -2.85 15.80 9.25
C SER A 94 -3.33 16.51 7.99
N LEU A 95 -4.51 17.13 8.07
CA LEU A 95 -5.10 17.96 7.02
C LEU A 95 -5.38 19.36 7.57
N GLY A 96 -4.55 20.33 7.20
CA GLY A 96 -4.56 21.66 7.79
C GLY A 96 -4.37 21.59 9.31
N HIS A 97 -5.38 22.03 10.08
CA HIS A 97 -5.35 22.01 11.54
C HIS A 97 -5.99 20.76 12.16
N LYS A 98 -6.52 19.83 11.36
CA LYS A 98 -7.16 18.61 11.84
C LYS A 98 -6.20 17.43 11.78
N ASN A 99 -6.02 16.76 12.90
CA ASN A 99 -5.19 15.56 13.02
C ASN A 99 -6.06 14.39 13.46
N PHE A 100 -5.94 13.26 12.78
CA PHE A 100 -6.65 12.04 13.18
C PHE A 100 -5.79 10.79 13.01
N PRO A 101 -5.94 9.79 13.92
CA PRO A 101 -5.31 8.50 13.74
C PRO A 101 -5.93 7.80 12.51
N LEU A 102 -5.07 7.20 11.69
CA LEU A 102 -5.40 6.51 10.45
C LEU A 102 -4.87 5.07 10.53
N CYS A 103 -5.76 4.10 10.35
CA CYS A 103 -5.39 2.71 10.10
C CYS A 103 -5.04 2.53 8.61
N PRO A 104 -3.89 1.94 8.26
CA PRO A 104 -3.53 1.68 6.87
C PRO A 104 -4.40 0.65 6.14
N ASN A 105 -4.90 -0.35 6.86
CA ASN A 105 -5.71 -1.44 6.31
C ASN A 105 -7.20 -1.14 6.35
#